data_AF-A0A561WH11-F1
#
_entry.id   AF-A0A561WH11-F1
#
_cell.length_a   1.000
_cell.length_b   1.000
_cell.length_c   1.000
_cell.angle_alpha   90.00
_cell.angle_beta   90.00
_cell.angle_gamma   90.00
#
_symmetry.space_group_name_H-M   'P 1'
#
loop_
_entity.id
_entity.type
_entity.pdbx_description
1 polymer ?
#
loop_
_entity_poly.entity_id
_entity_poly.type
_entity_poly.pdbx_seq_one_letter_code
_entity_poly.pdbx_strand_id
1 'polypeptide(L)'
;MISSPADRPERPGRSLVTSNHEVIQNWARARGAQPATIAGTEREGRPGVLTFEIPGYRESSRVQVISWDDWFRTFDTRRLNLIYQEELRDGRQSNFFRTESPDREDA
;
A
#
# COMPACT_ATOMS: atom_id res chain seq x y z
N MET A 1 8.53 8.36 10.19
CA MET A 1 7.90 7.11 9.70
C MET A 1 6.69 6.88 10.59
N ILE A 2 5.52 6.60 10.01
CA ILE A 2 4.31 6.34 10.77
C ILE A 2 4.40 4.93 11.34
N SER A 3 4.63 4.83 12.64
CA SER A 3 4.79 3.54 13.33
C SER A 3 3.50 3.07 14.02
N SER A 4 2.47 3.90 14.07
CA SER A 4 1.19 3.57 14.74
C SER A 4 0.01 4.26 14.06
N PRO A 5 -1.19 3.66 14.09
CA PRO A 5 -2.40 4.24 13.47
C PRO A 5 -2.90 5.53 14.17
N ALA A 6 -2.39 5.84 15.36
CA ALA A 6 -2.66 7.08 16.08
C ALA A 6 -1.75 8.24 15.64
N ASP A 7 -0.66 7.95 14.93
CA ASP A 7 0.28 8.96 14.47
C ASP A 7 -0.32 9.66 13.24
N ARG A 8 -0.39 11.00 13.30
CA ARG A 8 -1.03 11.82 12.28
C ARG A 8 0.00 12.64 11.50
N PRO A 9 -0.23 12.91 10.21
CA PRO A 9 0.61 13.80 9.44
C PRO A 9 0.62 15.19 10.06
N GLU A 10 1.81 15.78 10.20
CA GLU A 10 1.96 17.16 10.68
C GLU A 10 1.20 18.18 9.82
N ARG A 11 0.95 17.85 8.53
CA ARG A 11 0.25 18.69 7.55
C ARG A 11 -0.48 17.86 6.48
N PRO A 12 -1.65 18.29 5.99
CA PRO A 12 -2.36 17.63 4.88
C PRO A 12 -1.54 17.67 3.59
N GLY A 13 -1.71 16.68 2.72
CA GLY A 13 -0.95 16.56 1.47
C GLY A 13 0.44 15.94 1.60
N ARG A 14 0.89 15.56 2.80
CA ARG A 14 2.20 14.91 3.00
C ARG A 14 2.14 13.42 2.72
N SER A 15 3.13 12.91 1.98
CA SER A 15 3.36 11.47 1.87
C SER A 15 3.96 10.93 3.16
N LEU A 16 3.34 9.90 3.68
CA LEU A 16 3.71 9.15 4.87
C LEU A 16 4.34 7.83 4.46
N VAL A 17 5.22 7.30 5.31
CA VAL A 17 5.88 6.01 5.08
C VAL A 17 5.63 5.13 6.29
N THR A 18 5.16 3.90 6.06
CA THR A 18 4.92 2.91 7.10
C THR A 18 5.32 1.52 6.61
N SER A 19 5.81 0.70 7.53
CA SER A 19 5.94 -0.75 7.37
C SER A 19 5.03 -1.51 8.34
N ASN A 20 4.22 -0.78 9.13
CA ASN A 20 3.35 -1.38 10.13
C ASN A 20 2.07 -1.91 9.48
N HIS A 21 1.82 -3.21 9.62
CA HIS A 21 0.66 -3.89 9.05
C HIS A 21 -0.69 -3.29 9.51
N GLU A 22 -0.81 -2.86 10.77
CA GLU A 22 -2.03 -2.27 11.30
C GLU A 22 -2.33 -0.91 10.64
N VAL A 23 -1.30 -0.10 10.40
CA VAL A 23 -1.44 1.19 9.71
C VAL A 23 -1.93 0.97 8.29
N ILE A 24 -1.36 -0.02 7.60
CA ILE A 24 -1.73 -0.37 6.23
C ILE A 24 -3.18 -0.88 6.16
N GLN A 25 -3.57 -1.76 7.07
CA GLN A 25 -4.95 -2.26 7.14
C GLN A 25 -5.96 -1.15 7.43
N ASN A 26 -5.62 -0.24 8.36
CA ASN A 26 -6.50 0.88 8.69
C ASN A 26 -6.64 1.85 7.51
N TRP A 27 -5.54 2.17 6.84
CA TRP A 27 -5.53 3.01 5.63
C TRP A 27 -6.41 2.41 4.52
N ALA A 28 -6.29 1.10 4.30
CA ALA A 28 -7.07 0.37 3.30
C ALA A 28 -8.56 0.33 3.67
N ARG A 29 -8.89 -0.04 4.91
CA ARG A 29 -10.27 -0.10 5.41
C ARG A 29 -10.99 1.24 5.30
N ALA A 30 -10.32 2.35 5.64
CA ALA A 30 -10.88 3.71 5.53
C ALA A 30 -11.29 4.10 4.10
N ARG A 31 -10.83 3.36 3.09
CA ARG A 31 -11.09 3.57 1.66
C ARG A 31 -11.92 2.44 1.03
N GLY A 32 -12.32 1.45 1.82
CA GLY A 32 -12.90 0.20 1.30
C GLY A 32 -11.92 -0.59 0.43
N ALA A 33 -10.62 -0.35 0.58
CA ALA A 33 -9.58 -0.97 -0.23
C ALA A 33 -9.30 -2.41 0.23
N GLN A 34 -9.09 -3.31 -0.72
CA GLN A 34 -8.77 -4.70 -0.47
C GLN A 34 -7.34 -5.02 -0.95
N PRO A 35 -6.57 -5.84 -0.21
CA PRO A 35 -5.24 -6.25 -0.62
C PRO A 35 -5.31 -6.99 -1.97
N ALA A 36 -4.47 -6.57 -2.91
CA ALA A 36 -4.48 -7.12 -4.26
C ALA A 36 -3.07 -7.21 -4.84
N THR A 37 -2.95 -7.92 -5.96
CA THR A 37 -1.72 -8.03 -6.77
C THR A 37 -2.05 -7.78 -8.24
N ILE A 38 -1.02 -7.49 -9.05
CA ILE A 38 -1.16 -7.42 -10.51
C ILE A 38 -0.81 -8.78 -11.12
N ALA A 39 -1.78 -9.40 -11.78
CA ALA A 39 -1.63 -10.63 -12.55
C ALA A 39 -0.49 -10.49 -13.57
N GLY A 40 0.35 -11.52 -13.65
CA GLY A 40 1.49 -11.55 -14.58
C GLY A 40 2.71 -10.73 -14.13
N THR A 41 2.68 -10.13 -12.94
CA THR A 41 3.88 -9.58 -12.30
C THR A 41 4.52 -10.53 -11.29
N GLU A 42 3.85 -11.65 -11.01
CA GLU A 42 4.26 -12.67 -10.05
C GLU A 42 5.69 -13.14 -10.32
N ARG A 43 6.46 -13.33 -9.24
CA ARG A 43 7.82 -13.86 -9.31
C ARG A 43 7.95 -14.99 -8.30
N GLU A 44 8.51 -16.10 -8.74
CA GLU A 44 8.82 -17.25 -7.87
C GLU A 44 7.59 -17.77 -7.10
N GLY A 45 6.42 -17.76 -7.73
CA GLY A 45 5.15 -18.18 -7.12
C GLY A 45 4.61 -17.23 -6.06
N ARG A 46 5.09 -15.98 -6.01
CA ARG A 46 4.63 -14.94 -5.07
C ARG A 46 4.08 -13.73 -5.82
N PRO A 47 3.16 -12.96 -5.20
CA PRO A 47 2.72 -11.66 -5.70
C PRO A 47 3.87 -10.78 -6.18
N GLY A 48 3.72 -10.25 -7.38
CA GLY A 48 4.72 -9.38 -8.00
C GLY A 48 4.61 -7.95 -7.47
N VAL A 49 3.71 -7.20 -8.09
CA VAL A 49 3.37 -5.85 -7.67
C VAL A 49 2.26 -5.94 -6.63
N LEU A 50 2.59 -5.57 -5.39
CA LEU A 50 1.61 -5.39 -4.32
C LEU A 50 0.81 -4.11 -4.57
N THR A 51 -0.51 -4.26 -4.61
CA THR A 51 -1.46 -3.17 -4.87
C THR A 51 -2.67 -3.28 -3.95
N PHE A 52 -3.59 -2.33 -4.06
CA PHE A 52 -4.91 -2.40 -3.46
C PHE A 52 -5.98 -2.25 -4.54
N GLU A 53 -7.02 -3.06 -4.43
CA GLU A 53 -8.27 -2.87 -5.18
C GLU A 53 -9.08 -1.85 -4.39
N ILE A 54 -9.42 -0.72 -5.01
CA ILE A 54 -10.23 0.33 -4.41
C ILE A 54 -11.48 0.49 -5.28
N PRO A 55 -12.69 0.25 -4.74
CA PRO A 55 -13.90 0.27 -5.54
C PRO A 55 -14.10 1.66 -6.17
N GLY A 56 -14.26 1.69 -7.50
CA GLY A 56 -14.41 2.94 -8.27
C GLY A 56 -13.12 3.71 -8.51
N TYR A 57 -11.94 3.15 -8.20
CA TYR A 57 -10.65 3.79 -8.42
C TYR A 57 -9.64 2.84 -9.08
N ARG A 58 -9.19 3.21 -10.30
CA ARG A 58 -8.21 2.45 -11.10
C ARG A 58 -8.58 0.97 -11.26
N GLU A 59 -9.76 0.73 -11.81
CA GLU A 59 -10.16 -0.60 -12.24
C GLU A 59 -9.20 -1.10 -13.32
N SER A 60 -8.65 -2.28 -13.11
CA SER A 60 -7.73 -2.92 -14.05
C SER A 60 -8.03 -4.40 -14.07
N SER A 61 -8.23 -4.97 -15.26
CA SER A 61 -8.53 -6.41 -15.41
C SER A 61 -7.40 -7.33 -14.92
N ARG A 62 -6.23 -6.75 -14.62
CA ARG A 62 -5.08 -7.46 -14.05
C ARG A 62 -5.04 -7.40 -12.52
N VAL A 63 -5.86 -6.59 -11.87
CA VAL A 63 -5.91 -6.52 -10.40
C VAL A 63 -6.62 -7.78 -9.89
N GLN A 64 -5.92 -8.53 -9.04
CA GLN A 64 -6.45 -9.73 -8.41
C GLN A 64 -6.42 -9.54 -6.90
N VAL A 65 -7.59 -9.60 -6.28
CA VAL A 65 -7.72 -9.56 -4.81
C VAL A 65 -7.08 -10.82 -4.24
N ILE A 66 -6.26 -10.64 -3.21
CA ILE A 66 -5.56 -11.72 -2.49
C ILE A 66 -5.83 -11.60 -1.00
N SER A 67 -5.39 -12.58 -0.21
CA SER A 67 -5.47 -12.49 1.25
C SER A 67 -4.48 -11.47 1.80
N TRP A 68 -4.82 -10.85 2.94
CA TRP A 68 -3.87 -10.03 3.69
C TRP A 68 -2.60 -10.81 4.06
N ASP A 69 -2.73 -12.10 4.35
CA ASP A 69 -1.59 -12.98 4.62
C ASP A 69 -0.59 -13.02 3.45
N ASP A 70 -1.06 -13.32 2.23
CA ASP A 70 -0.21 -13.35 1.02
C ASP A 70 0.43 -12.00 0.71
N TRP A 71 -0.33 -10.94 0.90
CA TRP A 71 0.12 -9.57 0.68
C TRP A 71 1.24 -9.21 1.67
N PHE A 72 1.01 -9.39 2.97
CA PHE A 72 1.99 -9.08 4.01
C PHE A 72 3.19 -10.00 3.98
N ARG A 73 3.00 -11.28 3.68
CA ARG A 73 4.11 -12.23 3.50
C ARG A 73 5.08 -11.74 2.45
N THR A 74 4.58 -11.25 1.31
CA THR A 74 5.43 -10.67 0.26
C THR A 74 6.05 -9.35 0.69
N PHE A 75 5.26 -8.50 1.34
CA PHE A 75 5.69 -7.19 1.83
C PHE A 75 6.85 -7.30 2.83
N ASP A 76 6.71 -8.18 3.82
CA ASP A 76 7.70 -8.47 4.86
C ASP A 76 8.94 -9.19 4.29
N THR A 77 8.73 -10.23 3.46
CA THR A 77 9.84 -10.94 2.79
C THR A 77 10.75 -9.94 2.05
N ARG A 78 10.14 -9.00 1.34
CA ARG A 78 10.86 -8.00 0.53
C ARG A 78 11.21 -6.74 1.32
N ARG A 79 10.92 -6.71 2.64
CA ARG A 79 11.14 -5.59 3.56
C ARG A 79 10.68 -4.25 2.97
N LEU A 80 9.51 -4.26 2.34
CA LEU A 80 8.98 -3.10 1.66
C LEU A 80 8.50 -2.05 2.66
N ASN A 81 8.49 -0.81 2.21
CA ASN A 81 7.82 0.30 2.86
C ASN A 81 6.62 0.71 2.01
N LEU A 82 5.48 0.95 2.67
CA LEU A 82 4.33 1.58 2.05
C LEU A 82 4.44 3.09 2.21
N ILE A 83 4.60 3.77 1.10
CA ILE A 83 4.49 5.22 0.98
C ILE A 83 3.05 5.51 0.61
N TYR A 84 2.31 6.22 1.45
CA TYR A 84 0.91 6.54 1.21
C TYR A 84 0.61 7.99 1.56
N GLN A 85 -0.49 8.53 1.06
CA GLN A 85 -0.96 9.85 1.45
C GLN A 85 -2.35 9.71 2.08
N GLU A 86 -2.56 10.34 3.24
CA GLU A 86 -3.88 10.33 3.87
C GLU A 86 -4.85 11.27 3.15
N GLU A 87 -4.43 12.51 2.96
CA GLU A 87 -5.25 13.59 2.43
C GLU A 87 -4.49 14.35 1.34
N LEU A 88 -5.23 14.82 0.34
CA LEU A 88 -4.77 15.80 -0.64
C LEU A 88 -4.58 17.17 0.04
N ARG A 89 -3.94 18.10 -0.65
CA ARG A 89 -3.75 19.49 -0.15
C ARG A 89 -5.05 20.22 0.18
N ASP A 90 -6.14 19.78 -0.44
CA ASP A 90 -7.49 20.31 -0.31
C ASP A 90 -8.29 19.64 0.84
N GLY A 91 -7.67 18.75 1.62
CA GLY A 91 -8.32 18.03 2.73
C GLY A 91 -9.17 16.82 2.30
N ARG A 92 -9.27 16.55 0.99
CA ARG A 92 -9.96 15.34 0.49
C ARG A 92 -9.10 14.09 0.69
N GLN A 93 -9.75 12.95 0.93
CA GLN A 93 -9.07 11.66 1.06
C GLN A 93 -8.24 11.34 -0.19
N SER A 94 -6.97 10.95 0.01
CA SER A 94 -6.07 10.56 -1.08
C SER A 94 -6.03 9.04 -1.22
N ASN A 95 -6.09 8.54 -2.45
CA ASN A 95 -5.90 7.13 -2.81
C ASN A 95 -4.46 6.83 -3.28
N PHE A 96 -3.55 7.78 -3.06
CA PHE A 96 -2.15 7.61 -3.44
C PHE A 96 -1.45 6.63 -2.49
N PHE A 97 -0.88 5.59 -3.07
CA PHE A 97 0.04 4.68 -2.40
C PHE A 97 1.12 4.21 -3.38
N ARG A 98 2.26 3.79 -2.83
CA ARG A 98 3.39 3.20 -3.53
C ARG A 98 4.13 2.29 -2.57
N THR A 99 4.59 1.14 -3.05
CA THR A 99 5.52 0.29 -2.32
C THR A 99 6.94 0.55 -2.80
N GLU A 100 7.87 0.69 -1.87
CA GLU A 100 9.28 0.92 -2.15
C GLU A 100 10.15 -0.03 -1.32
N SER A 101 11.20 -0.57 -1.92
CA SER A 101 12.20 -1.34 -1.19
C SER A 101 13.26 -0.35 -0.68
N PRO A 102 13.52 -0.26 0.64
CA PRO A 102 14.60 0.57 1.16
C PRO A 102 15.99 0.09 0.71
N ASP A 103 16.10 -1.18 0.31
CA ASP A 103 17.31 -1.84 -0.20
C ASP A 103 17.52 -1.67 -1.71
N ARG A 104 16.67 -0.88 -2.39
CA ARG A 104 16.88 -0.62 -3.82
C ARG A 104 18.02 0.38 -3.99
N GLU A 105 19.25 -0.10 -3.81
CA GLU A 105 20.40 0.47 -4.49
C GLU A 105 20.15 0.31 -5.99
N ASP A 106 20.19 1.42 -6.71
CA ASP A 106 20.18 1.47 -8.17
C ASP A 106 21.10 0.39 -8.76
N ALA A 107 20.53 -0.47 -9.60
CA ALA A 107 21.27 -1.32 -10.54
C ALA A 107 21.02 -0.80 -11.95
#